data_AF-A0A1B6HL76-F1
#
_entry.id   AF-A0A1B6HL76-F1
#
_cell.length_a   1.000
_cell.length_b   1.000
_cell.length_c   1.000
_cell.angle_alpha   90.00
_cell.angle_beta   90.00
_cell.angle_gamma   90.00
#
_symmetry.space_group_name_H-M   'P 1'
#
loop_
_entity.id
_entity.type
_entity.pdbx_description
1 polymer ?
#
loop_
_entity_poly.entity_id
_entity_poly.type
_entity_poly.pdbx_seq_one_letter_code
_entity_poly.pdbx_strand_id
1 'polypeptide(L)'
;ILPGGDATEIGEKGINLSGGQKQRVSLARAVYSDADIYLMDDPLSAVDSHVGKHIFEHVIGPRGQLHKKTRVLVTHGIAFLPQMDVILVMKEGEIVEKGTFKELLDKKGEFSEFLIQHLAETEQRELIPEIEELIDEEVIQTIQMRMSKSESMKSIPSTISKGNSLRNLSTTRETKEETQLDVDSTQSQSGYGDATLHKLEEVEEMMSYQRKEIEVVENGKTNGSIVTDMDQNRKYSETEALLKKIQEPERKIEGIHSFSAADRKCDIQPEERNTKLIQTETAETGRVKRGVYLHYCKCMGVWLVVGTFSLSLLSQAAAILANIWLSRWTSDKSATVNGTQVLDKRNFYLEMYFTFGFVQVVTVVASTFMLAFATVLGAGHLHESILSNILRCPMSFFDTTPMGRIVNRLSKDIDVVDNMLPNNLRMAQNAFATVFGTIVVIIWSTPIFSIAFVPIGLLYYYVQKIYVTTSRQIKRIESVTRSPIYSHFSETLSGVSSIRAYKVEKRFINTLLEKVDTNQVCLIPSLVANRWLGIRLQTISNILIFFAAFFAVLG
;
A
#
# COMPACT_ATOMS: atom_id res chain seq x y z
N ILE A 1 14.43 26.13 -11.69
CA ILE A 1 15.56 25.23 -12.02
C ILE A 1 15.47 24.03 -11.08
N LEU A 2 15.66 22.81 -11.56
CA LEU A 2 15.60 21.59 -10.72
C LEU A 2 16.94 21.37 -10.01
N PRO A 3 16.96 20.91 -8.74
CA PRO A 3 18.18 20.89 -7.93
C PRO A 3 19.22 19.85 -8.37
N GLY A 4 18.83 18.79 -9.07
CA GLY A 4 19.74 17.80 -9.68
C GLY A 4 19.91 17.94 -11.18
N GLY A 5 19.47 19.06 -11.79
CA GLY A 5 19.42 19.20 -13.24
C GLY A 5 18.54 18.12 -13.88
N ASP A 6 19.02 17.51 -14.96
CA ASP A 6 18.34 16.44 -15.70
C ASP A 6 18.21 15.13 -14.90
N ALA A 7 19.15 14.85 -14.00
CA ALA A 7 19.13 13.66 -13.13
C ALA A 7 18.19 13.78 -11.92
N THR A 8 17.32 14.81 -11.88
CA THR A 8 16.38 15.02 -10.76
C THR A 8 15.25 13.99 -10.79
N GLU A 9 14.99 13.34 -9.66
CA GLU A 9 13.88 12.40 -9.53
C GLU A 9 12.52 13.14 -9.63
N ILE A 10 11.80 12.89 -10.72
CA ILE A 10 10.42 13.38 -10.91
C ILE A 10 9.50 12.51 -10.05
N GLY A 11 9.01 13.08 -8.93
CA GLY A 11 8.10 12.37 -8.02
C GLY A 11 6.80 11.93 -8.68
N GLU A 12 6.05 11.05 -8.00
CA GLU A 12 4.81 10.44 -8.51
C GLU A 12 3.83 11.48 -9.10
N LYS A 13 3.27 11.19 -10.29
CA LYS A 13 2.43 12.12 -11.09
C LYS A 13 3.07 13.49 -11.37
N GLY A 14 4.41 13.57 -11.30
CA GLY A 14 5.18 14.79 -11.48
C GLY A 14 4.93 15.84 -10.41
N ILE A 15 4.68 15.48 -9.14
CA ILE A 15 4.36 16.45 -8.07
C ILE A 15 5.38 17.62 -7.97
N ASN A 16 6.65 17.38 -8.32
CA ASN A 16 7.74 18.37 -8.32
C ASN A 16 7.69 19.37 -9.50
N LEU A 17 6.73 19.26 -10.43
CA LEU A 17 6.66 20.04 -11.68
C LEU A 17 5.37 20.87 -11.77
N SER A 18 5.47 22.10 -12.30
CA SER A 18 4.31 22.92 -12.64
C SER A 18 3.54 22.38 -13.85
N GLY A 19 2.29 22.82 -14.06
CA GLY A 19 1.45 22.38 -15.19
C GLY A 19 2.16 22.47 -16.55
N GLY A 20 2.66 23.65 -16.91
CA GLY A 20 3.44 23.86 -18.13
C GLY A 20 4.79 23.15 -18.19
N GLN A 21 5.36 22.73 -17.06
CA GLN A 21 6.52 21.82 -17.06
C GLN A 21 6.09 20.39 -17.42
N LYS A 22 5.00 19.89 -16.85
CA LYS A 22 4.45 18.55 -17.17
C LYS A 22 4.06 18.43 -18.65
N GLN A 23 3.36 19.44 -19.19
CA GLN A 23 3.02 19.48 -20.62
C GLN A 23 4.27 19.43 -21.50
N ARG A 24 5.29 20.27 -21.22
CA ARG A 24 6.55 20.27 -21.99
C ARG A 24 7.31 18.95 -21.91
N VAL A 25 7.37 18.30 -20.75
CA VAL A 25 7.99 16.96 -20.62
C VAL A 25 7.21 15.90 -21.40
N SER A 26 5.88 15.94 -21.38
CA SER A 26 5.05 15.02 -22.17
C SER A 26 5.21 15.23 -23.67
N LEU A 27 5.26 16.50 -24.13
CA LEU A 27 5.49 16.86 -25.53
C LEU A 27 6.90 16.45 -25.98
N ALA A 28 7.93 16.73 -25.18
CA ALA A 28 9.30 16.31 -25.48
C ALA A 28 9.41 14.79 -25.65
N ARG A 29 8.76 14.01 -24.76
CA ARG A 29 8.67 12.54 -24.89
C ARG A 29 7.99 12.10 -26.19
N ALA A 30 6.94 12.79 -26.63
CA ALA A 30 6.28 12.48 -27.90
C ALA A 30 7.21 12.78 -29.09
N VAL A 31 7.81 13.97 -29.14
CA VAL A 31 8.75 14.38 -30.21
C VAL A 31 9.92 13.41 -30.31
N TYR A 32 10.52 13.06 -29.17
CA TYR A 32 11.67 12.14 -29.08
C TYR A 32 11.34 10.70 -29.52
N SER A 33 10.06 10.32 -29.59
CA SER A 33 9.64 9.00 -30.08
C SER A 33 9.65 8.87 -31.62
N ASP A 34 9.87 9.97 -32.36
CA ASP A 34 9.90 10.04 -33.84
C ASP A 34 8.81 9.23 -34.56
N ALA A 35 7.57 9.34 -34.08
CA ALA A 35 6.42 8.65 -34.67
C ALA A 35 6.07 9.23 -36.06
N ASP A 36 5.26 8.52 -36.85
CA ASP A 36 4.76 9.05 -38.14
C ASP A 36 3.54 9.96 -37.98
N ILE A 37 2.76 9.73 -36.92
CA ILE A 37 1.52 10.44 -36.61
C ILE A 37 1.60 10.97 -35.18
N TYR A 38 1.37 12.27 -35.03
CA TYR A 38 1.31 12.99 -33.76
C TYR A 38 -0.12 13.41 -33.47
N LEU A 39 -0.70 12.91 -32.38
CA LEU A 39 -1.98 13.35 -31.85
C LEU A 39 -1.71 14.18 -30.61
N MET A 40 -2.13 15.45 -30.62
CA MET A 40 -1.88 16.40 -29.55
C MET A 40 -3.20 16.99 -29.03
N ASP A 41 -3.51 16.68 -27.77
CA ASP A 41 -4.67 17.19 -27.05
C ASP A 41 -4.23 18.38 -26.19
N ASP A 42 -4.62 19.57 -26.63
CA ASP A 42 -4.36 20.90 -26.08
C ASP A 42 -2.96 21.12 -25.45
N PRO A 43 -1.87 20.95 -26.25
CA PRO A 43 -0.48 20.88 -25.76
C PRO A 43 0.08 22.21 -25.23
N LEU A 44 -0.62 23.33 -25.41
CA LEU A 44 -0.13 24.69 -25.10
C LEU A 44 -0.92 25.41 -23.99
N SER A 45 -1.94 24.81 -23.39
CA SER A 45 -2.84 25.52 -22.46
C SER A 45 -2.28 25.88 -21.09
N ALA A 46 -1.22 25.22 -20.62
CA ALA A 46 -0.59 25.53 -19.34
C ALA A 46 0.80 26.17 -19.48
N VAL A 47 1.15 26.69 -20.67
CA VAL A 47 2.40 27.43 -20.95
C VAL A 47 2.11 28.86 -21.39
N ASP A 48 2.98 29.78 -20.96
CA ASP A 48 2.88 31.21 -21.26
C ASP A 48 2.99 31.49 -22.77
N SER A 49 2.35 32.56 -23.27
CA SER A 49 2.27 32.88 -24.71
C SER A 49 3.62 32.86 -25.43
N HIS A 50 4.66 33.45 -24.85
CA HIS A 50 6.02 33.47 -25.40
C HIS A 50 6.64 32.06 -25.50
N VAL A 51 6.42 31.21 -24.48
CA VAL A 51 6.86 29.81 -24.47
C VAL A 51 6.07 28.99 -25.49
N GLY A 52 4.76 29.26 -25.61
CA GLY A 52 3.89 28.67 -26.62
C GLY A 52 4.36 28.98 -28.04
N LYS A 53 4.65 30.25 -28.36
CA LYS A 53 5.19 30.67 -29.66
C LYS A 53 6.53 29.99 -29.96
N HIS A 54 7.45 29.92 -28.99
CA HIS A 54 8.72 29.21 -29.16
C HIS A 54 8.52 27.70 -29.45
N ILE A 55 7.65 27.01 -28.71
CA ILE A 55 7.33 25.59 -28.94
C ILE A 55 6.70 25.41 -30.32
N PHE A 56 5.77 26.29 -30.69
CA PHE A 56 5.09 26.21 -31.97
C PHE A 56 6.08 26.39 -33.13
N GLU A 57 6.88 27.45 -33.15
CA GLU A 57 7.84 27.74 -34.23
C GLU A 57 8.89 26.64 -34.42
N HIS A 58 9.42 26.08 -33.33
CA HIS A 58 10.54 25.13 -33.38
C HIS A 58 10.12 23.66 -33.45
N VAL A 59 8.88 23.31 -33.07
CA VAL A 59 8.42 21.91 -32.96
C VAL A 59 7.20 21.62 -33.83
N ILE A 60 6.08 22.32 -33.59
CA ILE A 60 4.75 21.95 -34.12
C ILE A 60 4.46 22.55 -35.50
N GLY A 61 4.88 23.79 -35.72
CA GLY A 61 4.56 24.59 -36.89
C GLY A 61 5.29 24.16 -38.17
N PRO A 62 5.02 24.85 -39.30
CA PRO A 62 5.50 24.43 -40.62
C PRO A 62 7.03 24.47 -40.79
N ARG A 63 7.75 25.17 -39.91
CA ARG A 63 9.23 25.22 -39.86
C ARG A 63 9.83 24.38 -38.72
N GLY A 64 9.00 23.73 -37.91
CA GLY A 64 9.42 22.99 -36.73
C GLY A 64 9.97 21.60 -37.04
N GLN A 65 10.51 20.93 -36.04
CA GLN A 65 11.05 19.56 -36.18
C GLN A 65 10.03 18.57 -36.76
N LEU A 66 8.74 18.71 -36.44
CA LEU A 66 7.68 17.81 -36.91
C LEU A 66 7.16 18.13 -38.32
N HIS A 67 7.73 19.09 -39.06
CA HIS A 67 7.16 19.58 -40.34
C HIS A 67 6.84 18.49 -41.38
N LYS A 68 7.63 17.39 -41.43
CA LYS A 68 7.42 16.25 -42.35
C LYS A 68 6.48 15.15 -41.83
N LYS A 69 6.08 15.20 -40.56
CA LYS A 69 5.25 14.18 -39.90
C LYS A 69 3.78 14.61 -39.94
N THR A 70 2.85 13.66 -39.87
CA THR A 70 1.42 13.96 -39.77
C THR A 70 1.11 14.49 -38.37
N ARG A 71 0.49 15.66 -38.27
CA ARG A 71 0.19 16.34 -37.00
C ARG A 71 -1.32 16.59 -36.92
N VAL A 72 -1.95 16.14 -35.84
CA VAL A 72 -3.33 16.47 -35.49
C VAL A 72 -3.31 17.19 -34.15
N LEU A 73 -3.81 18.41 -34.14
CA LEU A 73 -3.84 19.30 -32.98
C LEU A 73 -5.29 19.59 -32.63
N VAL A 74 -5.71 19.21 -31.43
CA VAL A 74 -6.94 19.70 -30.80
C VAL A 74 -6.51 20.81 -29.83
N THR A 75 -7.12 21.98 -29.91
CA THR A 75 -6.84 23.08 -28.97
C THR A 75 -8.01 24.05 -28.91
N HIS A 76 -8.15 24.72 -27.77
CA HIS A 76 -9.04 25.88 -27.63
C HIS A 76 -8.37 27.19 -28.06
N GLY A 77 -7.04 27.21 -28.23
CA GLY A 77 -6.28 28.41 -28.56
C GLY A 77 -6.39 28.80 -30.04
N ILE A 78 -6.98 29.96 -30.32
CA ILE A 78 -7.12 30.50 -31.68
C ILE A 78 -5.78 30.94 -32.32
N ALA A 79 -4.74 31.12 -31.50
CA ALA A 79 -3.48 31.78 -31.86
C ALA A 79 -2.74 31.24 -33.08
N PHE A 80 -2.80 29.93 -33.30
CA PHE A 80 -2.00 29.25 -34.33
C PHE A 80 -2.86 28.65 -35.45
N LEU A 81 -4.18 28.88 -35.42
CA LEU A 81 -5.11 28.37 -36.43
C LEU A 81 -4.79 28.87 -37.86
N PRO A 82 -4.38 30.14 -38.11
CA PRO A 82 -4.03 30.59 -39.46
C PRO A 82 -2.81 29.87 -40.08
N GLN A 83 -2.00 29.18 -39.27
CA GLN A 83 -0.82 28.44 -39.71
C GLN A 83 -1.08 26.93 -39.89
N MET A 84 -2.33 26.48 -39.77
CA MET A 84 -2.74 25.08 -39.98
C MET A 84 -3.14 24.83 -41.44
N ASP A 85 -2.79 23.65 -41.96
CA ASP A 85 -3.10 23.24 -43.33
C ASP A 85 -4.61 23.03 -43.55
N VAL A 86 -5.29 22.41 -42.58
CA VAL A 86 -6.75 22.13 -42.60
C VAL A 86 -7.30 22.23 -41.17
N ILE A 87 -8.45 22.87 -41.03
CA ILE A 87 -9.20 22.97 -39.77
C ILE A 87 -10.48 22.14 -39.89
N LEU A 88 -10.86 21.48 -38.78
CA LEU A 88 -12.11 20.74 -38.62
C LEU A 88 -12.89 21.34 -37.45
N VAL A 89 -14.16 21.66 -37.67
CA VAL A 89 -15.05 22.22 -36.64
C VAL A 89 -16.05 21.15 -36.22
N MET A 90 -16.12 20.88 -34.92
CA MET A 90 -17.01 19.89 -34.34
C MET A 90 -18.06 20.54 -33.45
N LYS A 91 -19.32 20.12 -33.59
CA LYS A 91 -20.46 20.54 -32.77
C LYS A 91 -21.33 19.32 -32.48
N GLU A 92 -21.77 19.17 -31.23
CA GLU A 92 -22.65 18.07 -30.78
C GLU A 92 -22.14 16.64 -31.11
N GLY A 93 -20.84 16.48 -31.36
CA GLY A 93 -20.20 15.21 -31.72
C GLY A 93 -20.02 14.97 -33.23
N GLU A 94 -20.57 15.84 -34.08
CA GLU A 94 -20.45 15.77 -35.54
C GLU A 94 -19.47 16.81 -36.09
N ILE A 95 -18.90 16.55 -37.27
CA ILE A 95 -18.04 17.51 -38.00
C ILE A 95 -18.94 18.38 -38.87
N VAL A 96 -19.09 19.65 -38.51
CA VAL A 96 -19.97 20.59 -39.22
C VAL A 96 -19.23 21.25 -40.39
N GLU A 97 -17.98 21.65 -40.18
CA GLU A 97 -17.20 22.38 -41.19
C GLU A 97 -15.78 21.83 -41.32
N LYS A 98 -15.26 21.95 -42.55
CA LYS A 98 -13.89 21.62 -42.94
C LYS A 98 -13.41 22.60 -44.00
N GLY A 99 -12.16 23.06 -43.88
CA GLY A 99 -11.52 23.96 -44.84
C GLY A 99 -10.20 24.50 -44.34
N THR A 100 -9.60 25.39 -45.12
CA THR A 100 -8.52 26.28 -44.64
C THR A 100 -9.08 27.41 -43.78
N PHE A 101 -8.23 28.11 -43.02
CA PHE A 101 -8.67 29.24 -42.17
C PHE A 101 -9.47 30.30 -42.94
N LYS A 102 -9.04 30.64 -44.16
CA LYS A 102 -9.74 31.61 -45.03
C LYS A 102 -11.09 31.08 -45.52
N GLU A 103 -11.12 29.86 -46.03
CA GLU A 103 -12.37 29.22 -46.51
C GLU A 103 -13.45 29.07 -45.42
N LEU A 104 -13.06 28.94 -44.16
CA LEU A 104 -13.99 28.89 -43.03
C LEU A 104 -14.46 30.28 -42.60
N LEU A 105 -13.59 31.29 -42.69
CA LEU A 105 -13.95 32.68 -42.40
C LEU A 105 -14.95 33.22 -43.44
N ASP A 106 -14.67 33.00 -44.74
CA ASP A 106 -15.50 33.42 -45.88
C ASP A 106 -16.92 32.84 -45.83
N LYS A 107 -17.07 31.62 -45.29
CA LYS A 107 -18.38 30.96 -45.13
C LYS A 107 -19.28 31.63 -44.09
N LYS A 108 -18.75 32.49 -43.22
CA LYS A 108 -19.45 33.13 -42.10
C LYS A 108 -20.30 32.13 -41.26
N GLY A 109 -19.75 30.93 -41.08
CA GLY A 109 -20.40 29.81 -40.38
C GLY A 109 -20.09 29.75 -38.88
N GLU A 110 -20.24 28.56 -38.30
CA GLU A 110 -20.03 28.28 -36.88
C GLU A 110 -18.60 28.62 -36.44
N PHE A 111 -17.62 28.43 -37.34
CA PHE A 111 -16.22 28.83 -37.10
C PHE A 111 -16.09 30.34 -36.84
N SER A 112 -16.75 31.16 -37.66
CA SER A 112 -16.67 32.62 -37.60
C SER A 112 -17.38 33.15 -36.34
N GLU A 113 -18.53 32.58 -35.97
CA GLU A 113 -19.19 32.95 -34.71
C GLU A 113 -18.33 32.60 -33.47
N PHE A 114 -17.74 31.40 -33.45
CA PHE A 114 -16.82 30.99 -32.39
C PHE A 114 -15.63 31.95 -32.27
N LEU A 115 -14.99 32.30 -33.40
CA LEU A 115 -13.82 33.18 -33.42
C LEU A 115 -14.15 34.61 -32.92
N ILE A 116 -15.31 35.16 -33.32
CA ILE A 116 -15.80 36.45 -32.82
C ILE A 116 -16.10 36.40 -31.32
N GLN A 117 -16.69 35.31 -30.81
CA GLN A 117 -16.95 35.15 -29.37
C GLN A 117 -15.64 35.07 -28.58
N HIS A 118 -14.69 34.24 -29.01
CA HIS A 118 -13.44 34.00 -28.28
C HIS A 118 -12.54 35.25 -28.22
N LEU A 119 -12.50 36.05 -29.30
CA LEU A 119 -11.82 37.35 -29.33
C LEU A 119 -12.48 38.41 -28.45
N ALA A 120 -13.81 38.36 -28.26
CA ALA A 120 -14.52 39.30 -27.40
C ALA A 120 -14.43 38.95 -25.90
N GLU A 121 -14.25 37.67 -25.57
CA GLU A 121 -14.12 37.19 -24.18
C GLU A 121 -12.68 37.25 -23.66
N THR A 122 -11.69 37.02 -24.53
CA THR A 122 -10.28 36.94 -24.12
C THR A 122 -9.59 38.29 -24.24
N GLU A 123 -9.08 38.86 -23.14
CA GLU A 123 -8.35 40.14 -23.13
C GLU A 123 -6.94 40.08 -23.81
N GLN A 124 -6.72 39.12 -24.71
CA GLN A 124 -5.51 38.89 -25.48
C GLN A 124 -5.32 39.93 -26.61
N ARG A 125 -5.06 41.18 -26.21
CA ARG A 125 -4.77 42.31 -27.13
C ARG A 125 -3.54 42.08 -28.04
N GLU A 126 -2.68 41.13 -27.71
CA GLU A 126 -1.44 40.83 -28.47
C GLU A 126 -1.67 40.05 -29.78
N LEU A 127 -2.81 39.37 -29.94
CA LEU A 127 -3.13 38.54 -31.11
C LEU A 127 -3.84 39.28 -32.23
N ILE A 128 -4.25 40.51 -31.95
CA ILE A 128 -5.00 41.36 -32.87
C ILE A 128 -4.23 41.61 -34.19
N PRO A 129 -2.92 41.94 -34.23
CA PRO A 129 -2.28 42.37 -35.48
C PRO A 129 -2.11 41.26 -36.54
N GLU A 130 -1.70 40.05 -36.16
CA GLU A 130 -1.48 38.94 -37.11
C GLU A 130 -2.80 38.36 -37.66
N ILE A 131 -3.93 38.64 -37.01
CA ILE A 131 -5.27 38.17 -37.43
C ILE A 131 -6.07 39.30 -38.11
N GLU A 132 -5.87 40.58 -37.75
CA GLU A 132 -6.49 41.75 -38.42
C GLU A 132 -6.12 41.83 -39.92
N GLU A 133 -4.89 41.50 -40.32
CA GLU A 133 -4.51 41.44 -41.75
C GLU A 133 -5.26 40.37 -42.56
N LEU A 134 -5.98 39.46 -41.90
CA LEU A 134 -6.68 38.32 -42.50
C LEU A 134 -8.20 38.37 -42.31
N ILE A 135 -8.73 39.40 -41.64
CA ILE A 135 -10.17 39.57 -41.34
C ILE A 135 -10.70 40.81 -42.08
N ASP A 136 -11.85 40.69 -42.74
CA ASP A 136 -12.55 41.83 -43.35
C ASP A 136 -12.94 42.91 -42.33
N GLU A 137 -12.86 44.20 -42.71
CA GLU A 137 -13.21 45.34 -41.83
C GLU A 137 -14.61 45.21 -41.19
N GLU A 138 -15.57 44.59 -41.87
CA GLU A 138 -16.93 44.35 -41.37
C GLU A 138 -16.96 43.44 -40.13
N VAL A 139 -16.08 42.44 -40.07
CA VAL A 139 -15.94 41.53 -38.92
C VAL A 139 -15.18 42.23 -37.79
N ILE A 140 -14.15 43.04 -38.11
CA ILE A 140 -13.44 43.88 -37.12
C ILE A 140 -14.40 44.85 -36.44
N GLN A 141 -15.28 45.52 -37.19
CA GLN A 141 -16.34 46.38 -36.63
C GLN A 141 -17.30 45.60 -35.73
N THR A 142 -17.67 44.38 -36.12
CA THR A 142 -18.54 43.50 -35.32
C THR A 142 -17.89 43.10 -33.99
N ILE A 143 -16.59 42.80 -34.00
CA ILE A 143 -15.79 42.49 -32.79
C ILE A 143 -15.73 43.74 -31.89
N GLN A 144 -15.35 44.91 -32.42
CA GLN A 144 -15.28 46.16 -31.65
C GLN A 144 -16.64 46.56 -31.04
N MET A 145 -17.75 46.35 -31.77
CA MET A 145 -19.10 46.59 -31.26
C MET A 145 -19.50 45.61 -30.14
N ARG A 146 -19.03 44.35 -30.17
CA ARG A 146 -19.25 43.41 -29.04
C ARG A 146 -18.35 43.71 -27.85
N MET A 147 -17.08 44.07 -28.06
CA MET A 147 -16.12 44.40 -26.98
C MET A 147 -16.55 45.66 -26.19
N SER A 148 -16.97 46.72 -26.88
CA SER A 148 -17.50 47.93 -26.21
C SER A 148 -18.75 47.65 -25.37
N LYS A 149 -19.57 46.67 -25.78
CA LYS A 149 -20.74 46.22 -25.03
C LYS A 149 -20.37 45.41 -23.77
N SER A 150 -19.32 44.59 -23.81
CA SER A 150 -18.86 43.81 -22.65
C SER A 150 -18.07 44.65 -21.63
N GLU A 151 -17.24 45.61 -22.07
CA GLU A 151 -16.59 46.57 -21.16
C GLU A 151 -17.61 47.43 -20.40
N SER A 152 -18.71 47.82 -21.06
CA SER A 152 -19.81 48.59 -20.45
C SER A 152 -20.58 47.83 -19.36
N MET A 153 -20.53 46.49 -19.33
CA MET A 153 -21.12 45.67 -18.26
C MET A 153 -20.17 45.43 -17.08
N LYS A 154 -18.84 45.52 -17.27
CA LYS A 154 -17.84 45.38 -16.20
C LYS A 154 -17.74 46.63 -15.29
N SER A 155 -18.29 47.77 -15.69
CA SER A 155 -18.03 49.09 -15.07
C SER A 155 -19.03 49.54 -13.99
N ILE A 156 -19.90 48.66 -13.49
CA ILE A 156 -20.87 48.99 -12.42
C ILE A 156 -20.23 48.81 -11.02
N PRO A 157 -20.03 49.88 -10.21
CA PRO A 157 -19.42 49.74 -8.89
C PRO A 157 -20.45 49.26 -7.84
N SER A 158 -20.17 48.17 -7.16
CA SER A 158 -21.02 47.64 -6.09
C SER A 158 -21.00 48.54 -4.84
N THR A 159 -22.04 49.36 -4.63
CA THR A 159 -22.17 50.20 -3.42
C THR A 159 -23.53 50.03 -2.74
N ILE A 160 -23.52 49.28 -1.64
CA ILE A 160 -24.34 49.40 -0.42
C ILE A 160 -25.86 49.58 -0.58
N SER A 161 -26.62 48.59 -0.09
CA SER A 161 -27.86 48.87 0.65
C SER A 161 -27.90 48.06 1.95
N LYS A 162 -27.92 48.77 3.08
CA LYS A 162 -28.32 48.25 4.40
C LYS A 162 -29.73 48.78 4.69
N GLY A 163 -30.65 47.92 5.10
CA GLY A 163 -31.85 48.35 5.83
C GLY A 163 -33.10 47.54 5.57
N ASN A 164 -33.51 46.75 6.58
CA ASN A 164 -34.88 46.46 7.05
C ASN A 164 -36.01 46.33 5.99
N SER A 165 -36.90 45.32 6.05
CA SER A 165 -37.80 45.14 7.20
C SER A 165 -38.77 43.94 7.07
N LEU A 166 -39.14 43.38 8.22
CA LEU A 166 -40.45 42.79 8.59
C LEU A 166 -41.13 41.63 7.79
N ARG A 167 -41.31 40.53 8.54
CA ARG A 167 -42.53 39.69 8.74
C ARG A 167 -43.25 38.99 7.57
N ASN A 168 -43.31 37.66 7.73
CA ASN A 168 -44.50 36.80 7.74
C ASN A 168 -45.74 37.20 6.91
N LEU A 169 -46.17 36.31 6.00
CA LEU A 169 -47.38 35.49 6.21
C LEU A 169 -47.39 34.23 5.32
N SER A 170 -48.18 33.23 5.70
CA SER A 170 -48.47 31.97 4.99
C SER A 170 -49.26 32.18 3.67
N THR A 171 -49.50 31.22 2.76
CA THR A 171 -50.13 29.91 2.98
C THR A 171 -50.24 29.10 1.65
N THR A 172 -50.29 27.75 1.77
CA THR A 172 -50.97 26.76 0.88
C THR A 172 -50.41 26.36 -0.50
N ARG A 173 -50.12 25.04 -0.62
CA ARG A 173 -50.48 24.05 -1.69
C ARG A 173 -50.10 24.38 -3.16
N GLU A 174 -49.76 23.43 -4.04
CA GLU A 174 -50.11 22.00 -4.21
C GLU A 174 -48.85 21.15 -4.56
N THR A 175 -48.81 19.80 -4.64
CA THR A 175 -49.82 18.72 -4.50
C THR A 175 -49.16 17.43 -3.90
N LYS A 176 -49.78 16.25 -4.04
CA LYS A 176 -49.14 14.91 -4.02
C LYS A 176 -49.33 14.24 -5.39
N GLU A 177 -48.40 13.38 -5.79
CA GLU A 177 -48.76 12.06 -6.33
C GLU A 177 -47.97 10.98 -5.57
N GLU A 178 -48.68 9.92 -5.18
CA GLU A 178 -48.12 8.74 -4.50
C GLU A 178 -48.17 7.56 -5.46
N THR A 179 -47.07 6.81 -5.56
CA THR A 179 -47.11 5.43 -6.06
C THR A 179 -46.29 4.55 -5.13
N GLN A 180 -46.97 3.98 -4.13
CA GLN A 180 -46.49 2.78 -3.45
C GLN A 180 -46.74 1.58 -4.37
N LEU A 181 -45.86 0.57 -4.33
CA LEU A 181 -46.24 -0.84 -4.31
C LEU A 181 -45.04 -1.71 -3.88
N ASP A 182 -45.37 -2.69 -3.05
CA ASP A 182 -44.69 -3.96 -2.76
C ASP A 182 -43.25 -4.00 -2.22
N VAL A 183 -43.19 -4.16 -0.90
CA VAL A 183 -42.13 -4.87 -0.19
C VAL A 183 -42.67 -6.24 0.22
N ASP A 184 -42.12 -7.33 -0.32
CA ASP A 184 -41.97 -8.57 0.47
C ASP A 184 -40.89 -9.53 -0.08
N SER A 185 -40.41 -10.42 0.81
CA SER A 185 -39.55 -11.59 0.58
C SER A 185 -38.06 -11.38 0.20
N THR A 186 -37.26 -11.18 1.24
CA THR A 186 -36.15 -12.08 1.64
C THR A 186 -35.35 -12.81 0.54
N GLN A 187 -34.14 -12.33 0.22
CA GLN A 187 -32.99 -13.21 -0.05
C GLN A 187 -31.62 -12.52 0.20
N SER A 188 -30.87 -13.12 1.14
CA SER A 188 -29.40 -13.09 1.32
C SER A 188 -28.55 -12.03 0.59
N GLN A 189 -27.92 -11.12 1.36
CA GLN A 189 -26.61 -10.56 0.99
C GLN A 189 -25.78 -10.20 2.24
N SER A 190 -24.87 -11.11 2.62
CA SER A 190 -23.74 -10.81 3.48
C SER A 190 -22.52 -10.54 2.60
N GLY A 191 -21.94 -9.35 2.67
CA GLY A 191 -20.75 -9.05 1.88
C GLY A 191 -20.23 -7.64 2.09
N TYR A 192 -19.37 -7.46 3.08
CA TYR A 192 -18.19 -6.57 3.02
C TYR A 192 -17.33 -6.82 4.28
N GLY A 193 -16.53 -7.87 4.23
CA GLY A 193 -15.74 -8.35 5.37
C GLY A 193 -14.63 -9.30 4.98
N ASP A 194 -14.04 -9.11 3.78
CA ASP A 194 -13.15 -10.11 3.19
C ASP A 194 -11.99 -9.53 2.38
N ALA A 195 -11.01 -8.95 3.10
CA ALA A 195 -9.71 -8.56 2.55
C ALA A 195 -8.54 -9.33 3.19
N THR A 196 -8.85 -10.29 4.06
CA THR A 196 -7.90 -11.03 4.89
C THR A 196 -8.11 -12.55 4.83
N LEU A 197 -9.34 -13.04 4.60
CA LEU A 197 -9.57 -14.45 4.27
C LEU A 197 -8.99 -14.73 2.87
N HIS A 198 -9.28 -13.86 1.89
CA HIS A 198 -8.73 -13.89 0.54
C HIS A 198 -7.21 -14.11 0.45
N LYS A 199 -6.41 -13.71 1.45
CA LYS A 199 -4.93 -13.91 1.46
C LYS A 199 -4.45 -15.25 2.03
N LEU A 200 -5.33 -15.97 2.72
CA LEU A 200 -5.11 -17.36 3.15
C LEU A 200 -5.80 -18.30 2.18
N GLU A 201 -6.95 -17.91 1.66
CA GLU A 201 -7.74 -18.64 0.67
C GLU A 201 -7.06 -18.66 -0.71
N GLU A 202 -6.47 -17.55 -1.21
CA GLU A 202 -5.58 -17.57 -2.39
C GLU A 202 -4.37 -18.51 -2.22
N VAL A 203 -3.86 -18.65 -0.98
CA VAL A 203 -2.71 -19.51 -0.67
C VAL A 203 -3.13 -20.97 -0.59
N GLU A 204 -4.31 -21.29 -0.06
CA GLU A 204 -4.89 -22.64 -0.12
C GLU A 204 -5.35 -23.01 -1.54
N GLU A 205 -5.90 -22.08 -2.32
CA GLU A 205 -6.23 -22.28 -3.73
C GLU A 205 -4.97 -22.54 -4.56
N MET A 206 -3.91 -21.72 -4.44
CA MET A 206 -2.60 -21.98 -5.08
C MET A 206 -2.06 -23.37 -4.71
N MET A 207 -2.11 -23.74 -3.43
CA MET A 207 -1.64 -25.03 -2.94
C MET A 207 -2.53 -26.20 -3.39
N SER A 208 -3.81 -25.95 -3.69
CA SER A 208 -4.74 -26.93 -4.26
C SER A 208 -4.52 -27.13 -5.77
N TYR A 209 -4.25 -26.06 -6.51
CA TYR A 209 -3.97 -26.09 -7.95
C TYR A 209 -2.65 -26.81 -8.23
N GLN A 210 -1.58 -26.49 -7.50
CA GLN A 210 -0.31 -27.22 -7.63
C GLN A 210 -0.44 -28.70 -7.25
N ARG A 211 -1.29 -29.04 -6.27
CA ARG A 211 -1.54 -30.45 -5.91
C ARG A 211 -2.27 -31.20 -7.03
N LYS A 212 -3.25 -30.57 -7.67
CA LYS A 212 -3.96 -31.12 -8.84
C LYS A 212 -3.05 -31.29 -10.06
N GLU A 213 -2.15 -30.33 -10.35
CA GLU A 213 -1.18 -30.50 -11.43
C GLU A 213 -0.20 -31.65 -11.18
N ILE A 214 0.27 -31.83 -9.94
CA ILE A 214 1.15 -32.96 -9.58
C ILE A 214 0.40 -34.31 -9.75
N GLU A 215 -0.85 -34.41 -9.31
CA GLU A 215 -1.68 -35.62 -9.46
C GLU A 215 -2.00 -35.95 -10.93
N VAL A 216 -2.21 -34.93 -11.77
CA VAL A 216 -2.43 -35.10 -13.22
C VAL A 216 -1.13 -35.46 -13.96
N VAL A 217 0.02 -34.95 -13.52
CA VAL A 217 1.34 -35.26 -14.10
C VAL A 217 1.85 -36.65 -13.72
N GLU A 218 1.54 -37.16 -12.52
CA GLU A 218 1.83 -38.56 -12.15
C GLU A 218 0.91 -39.56 -12.89
N ASN A 219 -0.39 -39.30 -12.98
CA ASN A 219 -1.33 -40.19 -13.68
C ASN A 219 -1.24 -40.12 -15.23
N GLY A 220 -0.58 -39.10 -15.78
CA GLY A 220 -0.48 -38.87 -17.23
C GLY A 220 0.70 -39.52 -17.95
N LYS A 221 1.61 -40.23 -17.25
CA LYS A 221 2.89 -40.72 -17.82
C LYS A 221 3.02 -42.24 -17.89
N THR A 222 2.11 -42.88 -18.63
CA THR A 222 2.40 -44.15 -19.32
C THR A 222 2.08 -44.03 -20.81
N ASN A 223 3.10 -43.62 -21.58
CA ASN A 223 3.44 -44.01 -22.96
C ASN A 223 4.31 -42.90 -23.58
N GLY A 224 5.53 -43.24 -23.99
CA GLY A 224 6.58 -42.24 -24.28
C GLY A 224 6.74 -41.89 -25.76
N SER A 225 7.58 -40.88 -26.02
CA SER A 225 8.48 -40.87 -27.17
C SER A 225 9.71 -39.99 -26.91
N ILE A 226 10.78 -40.32 -27.62
CA ILE A 226 12.16 -39.87 -27.49
C ILE A 226 12.33 -38.38 -27.85
N VAL A 227 12.97 -37.60 -26.97
CA VAL A 227 13.65 -36.32 -27.31
C VAL A 227 15.00 -36.29 -26.57
N THR A 228 16.02 -35.72 -27.20
CA THR A 228 17.45 -36.07 -27.01
C THR A 228 18.21 -35.35 -25.89
N ASP A 229 19.21 -36.04 -25.32
CA ASP A 229 20.09 -35.61 -24.21
C ASP A 229 20.94 -34.33 -24.44
N MET A 230 20.88 -33.68 -25.61
CA MET A 230 21.79 -32.56 -25.93
C MET A 230 21.42 -31.22 -25.29
N ASP A 231 20.15 -30.97 -24.94
CA ASP A 231 19.74 -29.68 -24.36
C ASP A 231 19.95 -29.56 -22.84
N GLN A 232 20.02 -30.67 -22.10
CA GLN A 232 20.29 -30.62 -20.66
C GLN A 232 21.72 -30.18 -20.35
N ASN A 233 22.72 -30.72 -21.05
CA ASN A 233 24.14 -30.37 -20.81
C ASN A 233 24.43 -28.88 -21.03
N ARG A 234 23.74 -28.22 -21.97
CA ARG A 234 23.90 -26.79 -22.23
C ARG A 234 23.43 -25.94 -21.05
N LYS A 235 22.31 -26.32 -20.43
CA LYS A 235 21.71 -25.61 -19.29
C LYS A 235 22.51 -25.80 -17.98
N TYR A 236 23.11 -26.98 -17.79
CA TYR A 236 24.07 -27.20 -16.70
C TYR A 236 25.37 -26.39 -16.89
N SER A 237 25.91 -26.31 -18.11
CA SER A 237 27.11 -25.50 -18.38
C SER A 237 26.92 -24.00 -18.12
N GLU A 238 25.74 -23.42 -18.43
CA GLU A 238 25.47 -22.00 -18.20
C GLU A 238 25.26 -21.69 -16.71
N THR A 239 24.66 -22.61 -15.95
CA THR A 239 24.48 -22.46 -14.50
C THR A 239 25.79 -22.66 -13.73
N GLU A 240 26.67 -23.58 -14.13
CA GLU A 240 28.03 -23.66 -13.59
C GLU A 240 28.90 -22.43 -13.93
N ALA A 241 28.75 -21.86 -15.13
CA ALA A 241 29.47 -20.65 -15.52
C ALA A 241 29.05 -19.42 -14.70
N LEU A 242 27.76 -19.31 -14.35
CA LEU A 242 27.24 -18.28 -13.44
C LEU A 242 27.70 -18.51 -11.99
N LEU A 243 27.69 -19.76 -11.50
CA LEU A 243 28.21 -20.09 -10.17
C LEU A 243 29.71 -19.78 -10.03
N LYS A 244 30.54 -20.09 -11.05
CA LYS A 244 31.96 -19.70 -11.05
C LYS A 244 32.17 -18.17 -10.99
N LYS A 245 31.37 -17.39 -11.72
CA LYS A 245 31.41 -15.92 -11.66
C LYS A 245 31.04 -15.32 -10.30
N ILE A 246 30.28 -16.05 -9.48
CA ILE A 246 29.90 -15.64 -8.12
C ILE A 246 30.97 -16.04 -7.08
N GLN A 247 31.96 -16.85 -7.47
CA GLN A 247 32.89 -17.52 -6.56
C GLN A 247 34.37 -17.12 -6.74
N GLU A 248 34.67 -16.08 -7.52
CA GLU A 248 35.98 -15.41 -7.53
C GLU A 248 36.03 -14.32 -6.44
N PRO A 249 36.80 -14.50 -5.34
CA PRO A 249 37.06 -13.42 -4.42
C PRO A 249 38.05 -12.42 -5.04
N GLU A 250 37.78 -11.12 -4.93
CA GLU A 250 38.68 -10.05 -5.37
C GLU A 250 40.01 -10.07 -4.58
N ARG A 251 40.97 -10.88 -5.01
CA ARG A 251 42.38 -10.76 -4.64
C ARG A 251 43.16 -10.06 -5.74
N LYS A 252 43.19 -8.73 -5.72
CA LYS A 252 44.25 -7.95 -6.40
C LYS A 252 44.43 -6.49 -5.96
N ILE A 253 44.45 -6.24 -4.65
CA ILE A 253 45.20 -5.09 -4.09
C ILE A 253 45.97 -5.56 -2.85
N GLU A 254 47.17 -6.11 -3.05
CA GLU A 254 48.19 -6.20 -2.00
C GLU A 254 49.37 -5.30 -2.38
N GLY A 255 49.86 -4.53 -1.39
CA GLY A 255 51.12 -3.82 -1.48
C GLY A 255 51.07 -2.31 -1.69
N ILE A 256 50.56 -1.55 -0.69
CA ILE A 256 51.31 -0.43 -0.06
C ILE A 256 50.96 -0.38 1.44
N HIS A 257 51.97 -0.66 2.27
CA HIS A 257 52.17 -0.36 3.69
C HIS A 257 51.01 -0.12 4.69
N SER A 258 51.10 -0.89 5.77
CA SER A 258 50.52 -0.69 7.09
C SER A 258 50.47 0.76 7.58
N PHE A 259 49.30 1.24 8.01
CA PHE A 259 49.16 2.31 8.99
C PHE A 259 48.00 2.07 9.95
N SER A 260 48.13 2.59 11.18
CA SER A 260 47.31 2.28 12.35
C SER A 260 45.83 2.65 12.22
N ALA A 261 44.96 1.97 12.96
CA ALA A 261 43.52 2.24 13.09
C ALA A 261 43.20 3.41 14.04
N ALA A 262 44.06 4.43 14.05
CA ALA A 262 43.85 5.72 14.71
C ALA A 262 44.25 6.82 13.71
N ASP A 263 43.48 7.91 13.70
CA ASP A 263 43.55 9.02 12.72
C ASP A 263 43.25 8.66 11.26
N ARG A 264 41.94 8.73 10.95
CA ARG A 264 41.47 9.67 9.91
C ARG A 264 40.00 10.04 10.10
N LYS A 265 39.76 11.25 10.60
CA LYS A 265 38.67 12.06 10.05
C LYS A 265 39.01 12.28 8.57
N CYS A 266 38.11 11.90 7.68
CA CYS A 266 38.10 12.40 6.32
C CYS A 266 36.70 12.95 6.10
N ASP A 267 36.59 14.27 5.93
CA ASP A 267 35.32 14.92 5.65
C ASP A 267 34.82 14.46 4.27
N ILE A 268 33.83 13.56 4.29
CA ILE A 268 33.03 13.26 3.10
C ILE A 268 32.09 14.44 2.90
N GLN A 269 32.38 15.26 1.89
CA GLN A 269 31.55 16.41 1.52
C GLN A 269 30.13 15.93 1.16
N PRO A 270 29.07 16.56 1.68
CA PRO A 270 27.70 16.05 1.53
C PRO A 270 27.01 16.57 0.25
N GLU A 271 27.47 16.19 -0.94
CA GLU A 271 26.88 16.68 -2.21
C GLU A 271 25.64 15.90 -2.72
N GLU A 272 25.42 14.63 -2.32
CA GLU A 272 24.26 13.86 -2.81
C GLU A 272 22.91 14.15 -2.12
N ARG A 273 22.86 15.08 -1.14
CA ARG A 273 21.65 15.27 -0.32
C ARG A 273 20.54 16.13 -0.95
N ASN A 274 20.81 16.83 -2.06
CA ASN A 274 19.90 17.87 -2.58
C ASN A 274 18.98 17.44 -3.75
N THR A 275 19.13 16.22 -4.29
CA THR A 275 18.44 15.80 -5.53
C THR A 275 17.09 15.10 -5.33
N LYS A 276 16.75 14.69 -4.10
CA LYS A 276 15.48 14.00 -3.77
C LYS A 276 14.60 14.85 -2.85
N LEU A 277 13.57 15.47 -3.42
CA LEU A 277 12.54 16.20 -2.66
C LEU A 277 11.74 15.27 -1.73
N ILE A 278 11.46 14.05 -2.19
CA ILE A 278 10.76 13.04 -1.41
C ILE A 278 11.80 12.25 -0.60
N GLN A 279 11.76 12.40 0.72
CA GLN A 279 12.55 11.52 1.60
C GLN A 279 12.05 10.08 1.48
N THR A 280 12.87 9.19 0.94
CA THR A 280 12.63 7.74 0.97
C THR A 280 12.55 7.26 2.43
N GLU A 281 11.57 6.42 2.76
CA GLU A 281 11.31 6.02 4.15
C GLU A 281 12.49 5.25 4.76
N THR A 282 13.22 5.90 5.67
CA THR A 282 14.32 5.29 6.40
C THR A 282 13.77 4.40 7.52
N ALA A 283 13.56 3.12 7.21
CA ALA A 283 13.19 2.13 8.22
C ALA A 283 14.26 2.08 9.34
N GLU A 284 13.90 2.45 10.57
CA GLU A 284 14.80 2.47 11.73
C GLU A 284 15.50 1.11 11.92
N THR A 285 16.82 1.14 12.12
CA THR A 285 17.67 -0.05 12.20
C THR A 285 17.89 -0.47 13.65
N GLY A 286 17.23 -1.55 14.08
CA GLY A 286 17.51 -2.11 15.41
C GLY A 286 16.41 -3.00 15.99
N ARG A 287 16.39 -3.08 17.33
CA ARG A 287 15.28 -3.62 18.12
C ARG A 287 14.29 -2.50 18.43
N VAL A 288 13.00 -2.82 18.48
CA VAL A 288 11.97 -1.88 18.92
C VAL A 288 12.31 -1.37 20.33
N LYS A 289 12.38 -0.04 20.48
CA LYS A 289 12.69 0.63 21.74
C LYS A 289 11.63 0.26 22.79
N ARG A 290 12.03 -0.14 24.01
CA ARG A 290 11.08 -0.55 25.08
C ARG A 290 10.00 0.49 25.39
N GLY A 291 10.31 1.78 25.21
CA GLY A 291 9.36 2.88 25.35
C GLY A 291 8.14 2.79 24.44
N VAL A 292 8.23 2.14 23.26
CA VAL A 292 7.08 1.97 22.34
C VAL A 292 6.02 1.05 22.96
N TYR A 293 6.45 -0.08 23.56
CA TYR A 293 5.54 -0.98 24.27
C TYR A 293 4.91 -0.29 25.49
N LEU A 294 5.70 0.44 26.28
CA LEU A 294 5.18 1.21 27.42
C LEU A 294 4.18 2.29 26.99
N HIS A 295 4.42 2.96 25.85
CA HIS A 295 3.50 3.95 25.31
C HIS A 295 2.16 3.30 24.92
N TYR A 296 2.18 2.19 24.19
CA TYR A 296 0.98 1.44 23.83
C TYR A 296 0.18 0.98 25.07
N CYS A 297 0.85 0.38 26.06
CA CYS A 297 0.21 0.00 27.33
C CYS A 297 -0.36 1.20 28.12
N LYS A 298 0.24 2.40 27.96
CA LYS A 298 -0.30 3.63 28.56
C LYS A 298 -1.56 4.11 27.82
N CYS A 299 -1.60 4.03 26.49
CA CYS A 299 -2.78 4.37 25.68
C CYS A 299 -3.98 3.46 25.99
N MET A 300 -3.74 2.16 26.19
CA MET A 300 -4.76 1.17 26.62
C MET A 300 -5.26 1.39 28.06
N GLY A 301 -4.56 2.17 28.88
CA GLY A 301 -4.81 2.31 30.31
C GLY A 301 -4.15 1.21 31.14
N VAL A 302 -3.23 1.61 32.02
CA VAL A 302 -2.40 0.67 32.82
C VAL A 302 -3.25 -0.29 33.66
N TRP A 303 -4.34 0.18 34.27
CA TRP A 303 -5.24 -0.66 35.08
C TRP A 303 -5.95 -1.75 34.27
N LEU A 304 -6.32 -1.46 33.02
CA LEU A 304 -6.95 -2.46 32.15
C LEU A 304 -5.93 -3.54 31.77
N VAL A 305 -4.72 -3.14 31.38
CA VAL A 305 -3.62 -4.09 31.07
C VAL A 305 -3.25 -4.95 32.28
N VAL A 306 -3.11 -4.37 33.48
CA VAL A 306 -2.81 -5.16 34.70
C VAL A 306 -3.97 -6.12 35.03
N GLY A 307 -5.21 -5.68 34.84
CA GLY A 307 -6.40 -6.51 35.03
C GLY A 307 -6.46 -7.71 34.09
N THR A 308 -6.19 -7.54 32.79
CA THR A 308 -6.22 -8.64 31.81
C THR A 308 -5.19 -9.71 32.12
N PHE A 309 -3.95 -9.33 32.42
CA PHE A 309 -2.89 -10.26 32.82
C PHE A 309 -3.24 -10.99 34.13
N SER A 310 -3.81 -10.29 35.12
CA SER A 310 -4.18 -10.87 36.41
C SER A 310 -5.32 -11.89 36.29
N LEU A 311 -6.39 -11.56 35.56
CA LEU A 311 -7.51 -12.48 35.29
C LEU A 311 -7.06 -13.70 34.47
N SER A 312 -6.13 -13.51 33.53
CA SER A 312 -5.57 -14.59 32.70
C SER A 312 -4.62 -15.51 33.47
N LEU A 313 -3.92 -15.01 34.50
CA LEU A 313 -3.14 -15.84 35.40
C LEU A 313 -4.06 -16.63 36.35
N LEU A 314 -5.13 -16.00 36.84
CA LEU A 314 -6.14 -16.64 37.68
C LEU A 314 -6.89 -17.75 36.94
N SER A 315 -7.23 -17.56 35.66
CA SER A 315 -7.89 -18.59 34.85
C SER A 315 -7.00 -19.80 34.62
N GLN A 316 -5.71 -19.58 34.33
CA GLN A 316 -4.72 -20.65 34.21
C GLN A 316 -4.50 -21.37 35.55
N ALA A 317 -4.49 -20.65 36.67
CA ALA A 317 -4.39 -21.25 38.01
C ALA A 317 -5.62 -22.12 38.32
N ALA A 318 -6.84 -21.67 38.00
CA ALA A 318 -8.07 -22.46 38.15
C ALA A 318 -8.03 -23.73 37.28
N ALA A 319 -7.58 -23.63 36.02
CA ALA A 319 -7.39 -24.79 35.13
C ALA A 319 -6.40 -25.82 35.70
N ILE A 320 -5.29 -25.34 36.28
CA ILE A 320 -4.29 -26.19 36.92
C ILE A 320 -4.87 -26.86 38.18
N LEU A 321 -5.57 -26.10 39.02
CA LEU A 321 -6.23 -26.64 40.22
C LEU A 321 -7.27 -27.71 39.87
N ALA A 322 -8.06 -27.53 38.81
CA ALA A 322 -9.00 -28.54 38.32
C ALA A 322 -8.28 -29.85 37.92
N ASN A 323 -7.16 -29.76 37.22
CA ASN A 323 -6.36 -30.93 36.82
C ASN A 323 -5.70 -31.63 38.02
N ILE A 324 -5.16 -30.87 38.98
CA ILE A 324 -4.61 -31.41 40.23
C ILE A 324 -5.70 -32.10 41.05
N TRP A 325 -6.90 -31.50 41.10
CA TRP A 325 -8.06 -32.06 41.80
C TRP A 325 -8.55 -33.38 41.16
N LEU A 326 -8.58 -33.45 39.83
CA LEU A 326 -8.88 -34.67 39.09
C LEU A 326 -7.85 -35.79 39.32
N SER A 327 -6.56 -35.43 39.35
CA SER A 327 -5.48 -36.35 39.72
C SER A 327 -5.66 -36.90 41.14
N ARG A 328 -5.98 -36.03 42.11
CA ARG A 328 -6.29 -36.42 43.48
C ARG A 328 -7.50 -37.35 43.56
N TRP A 329 -8.59 -37.05 42.87
CA TRP A 329 -9.79 -37.88 42.81
C TRP A 329 -9.49 -39.29 42.27
N THR A 330 -8.67 -39.38 41.22
CA THR A 330 -8.28 -40.67 40.60
C THR A 330 -7.38 -41.51 41.51
N SER A 331 -6.57 -40.86 42.37
CA SER A 331 -5.67 -41.54 43.31
C SER A 331 -6.32 -41.97 44.64
N ASP A 332 -7.54 -41.50 44.95
CA ASP A 332 -8.20 -41.75 46.23
C ASP A 332 -8.86 -43.14 46.30
N LYS A 333 -8.09 -44.12 46.81
CA LYS A 333 -8.55 -45.50 47.08
C LYS A 333 -9.76 -45.58 48.04
N SER A 334 -10.13 -44.51 48.72
CA SER A 334 -11.26 -44.47 49.66
C SER A 334 -12.58 -44.00 49.02
N ALA A 335 -12.58 -43.72 47.71
CA ALA A 335 -13.76 -43.36 46.93
C ALA A 335 -14.55 -44.59 46.39
N THR A 336 -13.90 -45.76 46.32
CA THR A 336 -14.49 -47.02 45.88
C THR A 336 -14.36 -48.10 46.97
N VAL A 337 -15.49 -48.65 47.41
CA VAL A 337 -15.54 -49.76 48.37
C VAL A 337 -16.29 -50.91 47.70
N ASN A 338 -15.67 -52.08 47.56
CA ASN A 338 -16.26 -53.26 46.90
C ASN A 338 -16.87 -52.98 45.50
N GLY A 339 -16.25 -52.08 44.72
CA GLY A 339 -16.69 -51.73 43.36
C GLY A 339 -17.85 -50.73 43.28
N THR A 340 -18.49 -50.36 44.40
CA THR A 340 -19.45 -49.25 44.43
C THR A 340 -18.76 -47.94 44.81
N GLN A 341 -19.13 -46.85 44.12
CA GLN A 341 -18.63 -45.51 44.43
C GLN A 341 -19.39 -44.92 45.62
N VAL A 342 -18.68 -44.38 46.60
CA VAL A 342 -19.29 -43.67 47.73
C VAL A 342 -19.85 -42.33 47.23
N LEU A 343 -21.17 -42.18 47.23
CA LEU A 343 -21.85 -41.03 46.62
C LEU A 343 -21.35 -39.69 47.16
N ASP A 344 -21.20 -39.56 48.48
CA ASP A 344 -20.87 -38.27 49.12
C ASP A 344 -19.49 -37.77 48.69
N LYS A 345 -18.48 -38.65 48.68
CA LYS A 345 -17.12 -38.32 48.21
C LYS A 345 -17.10 -38.00 46.72
N ARG A 346 -17.79 -38.79 45.90
CA ARG A 346 -17.91 -38.55 44.45
C ARG A 346 -18.55 -37.19 44.17
N ASN A 347 -19.64 -36.87 44.87
CA ASN A 347 -20.34 -35.60 44.72
C ASN A 347 -19.45 -34.42 45.14
N PHE A 348 -18.72 -34.52 46.25
CA PHE A 348 -17.74 -33.52 46.68
C PHE A 348 -16.60 -33.29 45.65
N TYR A 349 -16.03 -34.37 45.10
CA TYR A 349 -15.00 -34.24 44.06
C TYR A 349 -15.55 -33.57 42.79
N LEU A 350 -16.77 -33.92 42.36
CA LEU A 350 -17.46 -33.33 41.21
C LEU A 350 -17.84 -31.85 41.43
N GLU A 351 -18.35 -31.49 42.60
CA GLU A 351 -18.71 -30.12 42.97
C GLU A 351 -17.49 -29.18 42.94
N MET A 352 -16.39 -29.61 43.53
CA MET A 352 -15.12 -28.86 43.51
C MET A 352 -14.54 -28.75 42.10
N TYR A 353 -14.61 -29.82 41.29
CA TYR A 353 -14.20 -29.77 39.88
C TYR A 353 -15.05 -28.80 39.06
N PHE A 354 -16.38 -28.83 39.24
CA PHE A 354 -17.31 -27.88 38.63
C PHE A 354 -17.00 -26.43 39.05
N THR A 355 -16.72 -26.19 40.34
CA THR A 355 -16.35 -24.87 40.86
C THR A 355 -15.09 -24.33 40.19
N PHE A 356 -14.02 -25.12 40.08
CA PHE A 356 -12.80 -24.68 39.39
C PHE A 356 -13.02 -24.43 37.89
N GLY A 357 -13.77 -25.32 37.21
CA GLY A 357 -14.13 -25.13 35.80
C GLY A 357 -14.99 -23.89 35.55
N PHE A 358 -15.96 -23.61 36.43
CA PHE A 358 -16.79 -22.42 36.36
C PHE A 358 -15.97 -21.13 36.58
N VAL A 359 -15.10 -21.11 37.61
CA VAL A 359 -14.17 -19.99 37.84
C VAL A 359 -13.24 -19.79 36.64
N GLN A 360 -12.71 -20.87 36.05
CA GLN A 360 -11.91 -20.79 34.83
C GLN A 360 -12.69 -20.14 33.67
N VAL A 361 -13.91 -20.62 33.38
CA VAL A 361 -14.73 -20.07 32.28
C VAL A 361 -15.05 -18.59 32.51
N VAL A 362 -15.51 -18.21 33.71
CA VAL A 362 -15.83 -16.82 34.05
C VAL A 362 -14.61 -15.91 33.92
N THR A 363 -13.44 -16.35 34.40
CA THR A 363 -12.20 -15.55 34.33
C THR A 363 -11.61 -15.47 32.92
N VAL A 364 -11.69 -16.54 32.10
CA VAL A 364 -11.34 -16.48 30.67
C VAL A 364 -12.22 -15.47 29.94
N VAL A 365 -13.54 -15.55 30.11
CA VAL A 365 -14.50 -14.65 29.45
C VAL A 365 -14.25 -13.20 29.89
N ALA A 366 -14.12 -12.95 31.20
CA ALA A 366 -13.81 -11.63 31.74
C ALA A 366 -12.47 -11.08 31.19
N SER A 367 -11.40 -11.88 31.18
CA SER A 367 -10.10 -11.45 30.65
C SER A 367 -10.14 -11.12 29.16
N THR A 368 -10.95 -11.84 28.38
CA THR A 368 -11.10 -11.62 26.93
C THR A 368 -11.87 -10.34 26.63
N PHE A 369 -12.99 -10.10 27.32
CA PHE A 369 -13.74 -8.84 27.19
C PHE A 369 -12.93 -7.63 27.66
N MET A 370 -12.22 -7.76 28.78
CA MET A 370 -11.38 -6.68 29.31
C MET A 370 -10.22 -6.34 28.36
N LEU A 371 -9.64 -7.33 27.69
CA LEU A 371 -8.59 -7.13 26.70
C LEU A 371 -9.12 -6.44 25.44
N ALA A 372 -10.25 -6.90 24.91
CA ALA A 372 -10.89 -6.29 23.74
C ALA A 372 -11.25 -4.81 24.00
N PHE A 373 -11.81 -4.51 25.17
CA PHE A 373 -12.13 -3.14 25.58
C PHE A 373 -10.87 -2.26 25.70
N ALA A 374 -9.81 -2.79 26.33
CA ALA A 374 -8.54 -2.08 26.48
C ALA A 374 -7.87 -1.76 25.14
N THR A 375 -7.95 -2.67 24.15
CA THR A 375 -7.34 -2.45 22.83
C THR A 375 -8.11 -1.45 22.00
N VAL A 376 -9.46 -1.47 22.03
CA VAL A 376 -10.30 -0.49 21.32
C VAL A 376 -10.08 0.93 21.87
N LEU A 377 -10.04 1.09 23.20
CA LEU A 377 -9.69 2.37 23.82
C LEU A 377 -8.27 2.83 23.44
N GLY A 378 -7.30 1.91 23.48
CA GLY A 378 -5.91 2.21 23.14
C GLY A 378 -5.73 2.66 21.69
N ALA A 379 -6.45 2.05 20.75
CA ALA A 379 -6.42 2.42 19.34
C ALA A 379 -7.13 3.76 19.08
N GLY A 380 -8.29 4.01 19.72
CA GLY A 380 -8.99 5.29 19.65
C GLY A 380 -8.11 6.47 20.08
N HIS A 381 -7.45 6.35 21.25
CA HIS A 381 -6.49 7.35 21.73
C HIS A 381 -5.29 7.54 20.77
N LEU A 382 -4.80 6.46 20.15
CA LEU A 382 -3.68 6.53 19.21
C LEU A 382 -4.08 7.26 17.92
N HIS A 383 -5.26 6.93 17.36
CA HIS A 383 -5.80 7.58 16.18
C HIS A 383 -6.08 9.07 16.42
N GLU A 384 -6.75 9.42 17.53
CA GLU A 384 -7.02 10.83 17.89
C GLU A 384 -5.72 11.63 18.09
N SER A 385 -4.72 11.03 18.73
CA SER A 385 -3.41 11.67 18.91
C SER A 385 -2.68 11.87 17.58
N ILE A 386 -2.71 10.90 16.67
CA ILE A 386 -2.08 11.03 15.34
C ILE A 386 -2.81 12.11 14.51
N LEU A 387 -4.14 12.07 14.46
CA LEU A 387 -4.98 13.01 13.71
C LEU A 387 -4.78 14.46 14.20
N SER A 388 -4.87 14.68 15.52
CA SER A 388 -4.73 16.02 16.12
C SER A 388 -3.32 16.60 15.95
N ASN A 389 -2.28 15.76 15.89
CA ASN A 389 -0.92 16.21 15.58
C ASN A 389 -0.74 16.53 14.09
N ILE A 390 -1.24 15.70 13.17
CA ILE A 390 -1.15 15.95 11.72
C ILE A 390 -1.83 17.26 11.34
N LEU A 391 -3.03 17.53 11.88
CA LEU A 391 -3.78 18.77 11.62
C LEU A 391 -3.08 20.04 12.16
N ARG A 392 -2.01 19.91 12.94
CA ARG A 392 -1.18 21.01 13.47
C ARG A 392 0.18 21.13 12.80
N CYS A 393 0.51 20.25 11.83
CA CYS A 393 1.76 20.33 11.08
C CYS A 393 1.76 21.52 10.10
N PRO A 394 2.92 22.18 9.88
CA PRO A 394 3.06 23.22 8.86
C PRO A 394 2.99 22.64 7.44
N MET A 395 2.65 23.47 6.43
CA MET A 395 2.55 23.01 5.03
C MET A 395 3.84 22.33 4.51
N SER A 396 5.01 22.75 4.97
CA SER A 396 6.29 22.12 4.61
C SER A 396 6.38 20.62 4.96
N PHE A 397 5.60 20.14 5.94
CA PHE A 397 5.46 18.71 6.22
C PHE A 397 4.70 17.98 5.11
N PHE A 398 3.63 18.59 4.58
CA PHE A 398 2.79 18.04 3.52
C PHE A 398 3.48 18.12 2.14
N ASP A 399 4.29 19.16 1.90
CA ASP A 399 5.08 19.29 0.67
C ASP A 399 6.22 18.25 0.58
N THR A 400 6.79 17.84 1.72
CA THR A 400 7.90 16.87 1.80
C THR A 400 7.44 15.43 2.07
N THR A 401 6.21 15.22 2.55
CA THR A 401 5.64 13.91 2.88
C THR A 401 4.56 13.53 1.90
N PRO A 402 4.73 12.46 1.09
CA PRO A 402 3.71 12.02 0.15
C PRO A 402 2.37 11.73 0.85
N MET A 403 1.26 12.22 0.29
CA MET A 403 -0.09 12.03 0.84
C MET A 403 -0.40 10.56 1.14
N GLY A 404 0.02 9.64 0.27
CA GLY A 404 -0.13 8.19 0.48
C GLY A 404 0.53 7.66 1.77
N ARG A 405 1.60 8.29 2.27
CA ARG A 405 2.22 7.94 3.56
C ARG A 405 1.32 8.31 4.74
N ILE A 406 0.67 9.48 4.67
CA ILE A 406 -0.25 9.97 5.70
C ILE A 406 -1.50 9.08 5.72
N VAL A 407 -2.07 8.80 4.55
CA VAL A 407 -3.23 7.92 4.40
C VAL A 407 -2.92 6.50 4.88
N ASN A 408 -1.79 5.90 4.50
CA ASN A 408 -1.39 4.56 4.96
C ASN A 408 -1.23 4.49 6.49
N ARG A 409 -0.74 5.56 7.13
CA ARG A 409 -0.60 5.65 8.59
C ARG A 409 -1.94 5.75 9.31
N LEU A 410 -2.92 6.46 8.74
CA LEU A 410 -4.27 6.58 9.32
C LEU A 410 -5.18 5.38 9.02
N SER A 411 -4.91 4.65 7.94
CA SER A 411 -5.70 3.48 7.52
C SER A 411 -5.01 2.16 7.88
N LYS A 412 -3.95 1.79 7.16
CA LYS A 412 -3.38 0.43 7.23
C LYS A 412 -2.59 0.17 8.51
N ASP A 413 -1.86 1.15 9.03
CA ASP A 413 -1.15 0.98 10.31
C ASP A 413 -2.13 0.92 11.49
N ILE A 414 -3.23 1.69 11.44
CA ILE A 414 -4.31 1.63 12.44
C ILE A 414 -5.08 0.31 12.36
N ASP A 415 -5.43 -0.19 11.17
CA ASP A 415 -6.01 -1.53 10.98
C ASP A 415 -5.14 -2.65 11.59
N VAL A 416 -3.81 -2.54 11.51
CA VAL A 416 -2.90 -3.46 12.20
C VAL A 416 -2.99 -3.34 13.73
N VAL A 417 -3.18 -2.13 14.27
CA VAL A 417 -3.37 -1.88 15.71
C VAL A 417 -4.76 -2.35 16.19
N ASP A 418 -5.80 -2.25 15.37
CA ASP A 418 -7.17 -2.64 15.68
C ASP A 418 -7.40 -4.15 15.59
N ASN A 419 -6.97 -4.78 14.48
CA ASN A 419 -7.36 -6.17 14.17
C ASN A 419 -6.25 -7.18 14.44
N MET A 420 -5.01 -6.84 14.11
CA MET A 420 -3.88 -7.78 14.16
C MET A 420 -3.18 -7.78 15.53
N LEU A 421 -2.98 -6.61 16.14
CA LEU A 421 -2.27 -6.46 17.41
C LEU A 421 -3.02 -7.10 18.60
N PRO A 422 -4.36 -6.97 18.76
CA PRO A 422 -5.09 -7.56 19.88
C PRO A 422 -5.11 -9.08 19.82
N ASN A 423 -5.26 -9.65 18.62
CA ASN A 423 -5.19 -11.09 18.40
C ASN A 423 -3.82 -11.64 18.75
N ASN A 424 -2.74 -10.99 18.33
CA ASN A 424 -1.37 -11.38 18.69
C ASN A 424 -1.11 -11.22 20.21
N LEU A 425 -1.62 -10.16 20.83
CA LEU A 425 -1.49 -9.93 22.27
C LEU A 425 -2.22 -11.02 23.07
N ARG A 426 -3.45 -11.38 22.67
CA ARG A 426 -4.23 -12.49 23.27
C ARG A 426 -3.49 -13.83 23.14
N MET A 427 -2.96 -14.15 21.95
CA MET A 427 -2.19 -15.37 21.73
C MET A 427 -0.90 -15.40 22.58
N ALA A 428 -0.17 -14.28 22.66
CA ALA A 428 1.03 -14.17 23.47
C ALA A 428 0.74 -14.27 24.99
N GLN A 429 -0.34 -13.65 25.46
CA GLN A 429 -0.80 -13.72 26.84
C GLN A 429 -1.16 -15.16 27.24
N ASN A 430 -1.97 -15.83 26.41
CA ASN A 430 -2.35 -17.23 26.62
C ASN A 430 -1.12 -18.15 26.61
N ALA A 431 -0.23 -18.00 25.63
CA ALA A 431 1.00 -18.80 25.55
C ALA A 431 1.92 -18.58 26.78
N PHE A 432 2.09 -17.34 27.23
CA PHE A 432 2.88 -17.03 28.42
C PHE A 432 2.27 -17.64 29.68
N ALA A 433 0.95 -17.47 29.88
CA ALA A 433 0.24 -18.05 31.01
C ALA A 433 0.34 -19.59 31.02
N THR A 434 0.10 -20.25 29.87
CA THR A 434 0.19 -21.70 29.74
C THR A 434 1.62 -22.21 30.01
N VAL A 435 2.66 -21.61 29.43
CA VAL A 435 4.05 -22.04 29.64
C VAL A 435 4.50 -21.81 31.08
N PHE A 436 4.14 -20.68 31.69
CA PHE A 436 4.42 -20.43 33.11
C PHE A 436 3.71 -21.48 33.99
N GLY A 437 2.43 -21.73 33.72
CA GLY A 437 1.61 -22.70 34.44
C GLY A 437 2.13 -24.14 34.35
N THR A 438 2.52 -24.61 33.16
CA THR A 438 3.06 -25.97 33.00
C THR A 438 4.42 -26.14 33.68
N ILE A 439 5.29 -25.13 33.64
CA ILE A 439 6.56 -25.15 34.37
C ILE A 439 6.32 -25.26 35.88
N VAL A 440 5.37 -24.49 36.45
CA VAL A 440 5.01 -24.57 37.88
C VAL A 440 4.49 -25.97 38.25
N VAL A 441 3.62 -26.58 37.44
CA VAL A 441 3.09 -27.94 37.69
C VAL A 441 4.20 -28.99 37.63
N ILE A 442 5.09 -28.92 36.63
CA ILE A 442 6.18 -29.89 36.48
C ILE A 442 7.19 -29.79 37.62
N ILE A 443 7.52 -28.57 38.08
CA ILE A 443 8.40 -28.37 39.24
C ILE A 443 7.75 -28.89 40.53
N TRP A 444 6.44 -28.70 40.72
CA TRP A 444 5.73 -29.19 41.89
C TRP A 444 5.60 -30.71 41.90
N SER A 445 5.33 -31.34 40.75
CA SER A 445 5.18 -32.79 40.63
C SER A 445 6.50 -33.55 40.59
N THR A 446 7.54 -32.98 39.97
CA THR A 446 8.83 -33.65 39.73
C THR A 446 10.00 -32.66 39.87
N PRO A 447 10.42 -32.29 41.10
CA PRO A 447 11.46 -31.28 41.32
C PRO A 447 12.79 -31.59 40.61
N ILE A 448 13.14 -32.87 40.45
CA ILE A 448 14.37 -33.31 39.77
C ILE A 448 14.43 -32.86 38.29
N PHE A 449 13.26 -32.71 37.65
CA PHE A 449 13.14 -32.28 36.26
C PHE A 449 13.57 -30.81 36.04
N SER A 450 13.60 -30.00 37.10
CA SER A 450 14.01 -28.59 37.02
C SER A 450 15.41 -28.39 36.42
N ILE A 451 16.31 -29.37 36.61
CA ILE A 451 17.66 -29.38 36.04
C ILE A 451 17.62 -29.41 34.50
N ALA A 452 16.64 -30.10 33.91
CA ALA A 452 16.49 -30.21 32.46
C ALA A 452 16.04 -28.89 31.78
N PHE A 453 15.35 -28.01 32.50
CA PHE A 453 14.92 -26.71 31.94
C PHE A 453 16.08 -25.77 31.63
N VAL A 454 17.21 -25.85 32.33
CA VAL A 454 18.37 -24.97 32.12
C VAL A 454 19.02 -25.15 30.73
N PRO A 455 19.46 -26.35 30.31
CA PRO A 455 20.02 -26.57 28.97
C PRO A 455 18.98 -26.38 27.86
N ILE A 456 17.73 -26.78 28.09
CA ILE A 456 16.63 -26.57 27.14
C ILE A 456 16.38 -25.07 26.93
N GLY A 457 16.35 -24.27 28.01
CA GLY A 457 16.17 -22.82 27.94
C GLY A 457 17.30 -22.09 27.20
N LEU A 458 18.55 -22.53 27.39
CA LEU A 458 19.70 -22.02 26.63
C LEU A 458 19.58 -22.33 25.13
N LEU A 459 19.16 -23.55 24.77
CA LEU A 459 18.94 -23.96 23.39
C LEU A 459 17.79 -23.15 22.74
N TYR A 460 16.67 -22.98 23.45
CA TYR A 460 15.57 -22.11 23.03
C TYR A 460 16.04 -20.67 22.79
N TYR A 461 16.81 -20.10 23.71
CA TYR A 461 17.34 -18.74 23.58
C TYR A 461 18.25 -18.59 22.34
N TYR A 462 19.10 -19.58 22.06
CA TYR A 462 19.96 -19.57 20.88
C TYR A 462 19.16 -19.64 19.56
N VAL A 463 18.23 -20.59 19.46
CA VAL A 463 17.34 -20.74 18.29
C VAL A 463 16.49 -19.48 18.08
N GLN A 464 15.91 -18.93 19.15
CA GLN A 464 15.13 -17.69 19.11
C GLN A 464 15.98 -16.49 18.66
N LYS A 465 17.22 -16.36 19.17
CA LYS A 465 18.14 -15.26 18.82
C LYS A 465 18.49 -15.28 17.33
N ILE A 466 18.75 -16.45 16.75
CA ILE A 466 18.98 -16.61 15.30
C ILE A 466 17.70 -16.25 14.54
N TYR A 467 16.59 -16.95 14.82
CA TYR A 467 15.34 -16.77 14.10
C TYR A 467 14.85 -15.31 14.10
N VAL A 468 14.78 -14.66 15.26
CA VAL A 468 14.30 -13.27 15.40
C VAL A 468 15.23 -12.26 14.72
N THR A 469 16.50 -12.59 14.52
CA THR A 469 17.44 -11.74 13.79
C THR A 469 17.26 -11.89 12.29
N THR A 470 17.22 -13.13 11.78
CA THR A 470 17.07 -13.44 10.36
C THR A 470 15.67 -13.09 9.83
N SER A 471 14.60 -13.54 10.50
CA SER A 471 13.21 -13.30 10.12
C SER A 471 12.89 -11.81 9.99
N ARG A 472 13.39 -10.97 10.91
CA ARG A 472 13.22 -9.51 10.84
C ARG A 472 13.88 -8.89 9.60
N GLN A 473 15.08 -9.34 9.22
CA GLN A 473 15.74 -8.81 8.02
C GLN A 473 15.05 -9.27 6.75
N ILE A 474 14.67 -10.56 6.65
CA ILE A 474 13.90 -11.09 5.51
C ILE A 474 12.59 -10.30 5.34
N LYS A 475 11.82 -10.12 6.43
CA LYS A 475 10.55 -9.37 6.39
C LYS A 475 10.73 -7.89 6.04
N ARG A 476 11.88 -7.29 6.38
CA ARG A 476 12.23 -5.92 5.94
C ARG A 476 12.51 -5.88 4.44
N ILE A 477 13.27 -6.84 3.92
CA ILE A 477 13.57 -6.94 2.49
C ILE A 477 12.26 -7.16 1.71
N GLU A 478 11.44 -8.13 2.10
CA GLU A 478 10.10 -8.40 1.53
C GLU A 478 9.22 -7.14 1.47
N SER A 479 9.16 -6.36 2.55
CA SER A 479 8.38 -5.12 2.58
C SER A 479 8.92 -4.05 1.62
N VAL A 480 10.23 -4.01 1.39
CA VAL A 480 10.87 -3.07 0.45
C VAL A 480 10.70 -3.53 -0.99
N THR A 481 10.83 -4.83 -1.29
CA THR A 481 10.65 -5.39 -2.64
C THR A 481 9.20 -5.36 -3.11
N ARG A 482 8.23 -5.40 -2.19
CA ARG A 482 6.80 -5.38 -2.54
C ARG A 482 6.31 -4.00 -3.01
N SER A 483 6.84 -2.89 -2.46
CA SER A 483 6.33 -1.55 -2.76
C SER A 483 6.46 -1.14 -4.25
N PRO A 484 7.60 -1.37 -4.94
CA PRO A 484 7.76 -1.06 -6.37
C PRO A 484 6.76 -1.74 -7.30
N ILE A 485 6.18 -2.89 -6.92
CA ILE A 485 5.14 -3.58 -7.71
C ILE A 485 3.88 -2.72 -7.75
N TYR A 486 3.41 -2.24 -6.59
CA TYR A 486 2.22 -1.39 -6.50
C TYR A 486 2.43 -0.02 -7.17
N SER A 487 3.61 0.60 -7.02
CA SER A 487 3.94 1.85 -7.71
C SER A 487 3.91 1.68 -9.24
N HIS A 488 4.56 0.64 -9.76
CA HIS A 488 4.58 0.36 -11.21
C HIS A 488 3.18 0.03 -11.74
N PHE A 489 2.35 -0.69 -10.97
CA PHE A 489 0.96 -0.97 -11.34
C PHE A 489 0.10 0.31 -11.37
N SER A 490 0.23 1.19 -10.38
CA SER A 490 -0.50 2.47 -10.34
C SER A 490 -0.09 3.41 -11.48
N GLU A 491 1.21 3.50 -11.78
CA GLU A 491 1.73 4.23 -12.93
C GLU A 491 1.20 3.66 -14.25
N THR A 492 1.19 2.34 -14.40
CA THR A 492 0.64 1.65 -15.58
C THR A 492 -0.84 1.94 -15.77
N LEU A 493 -1.63 1.92 -14.68
CA LEU A 493 -3.06 2.22 -14.72
C LEU A 493 -3.33 3.69 -15.12
N SER A 494 -2.58 4.63 -14.53
CA SER A 494 -2.68 6.06 -14.86
C SER A 494 -2.18 6.39 -16.27
N GLY A 495 -1.30 5.56 -16.84
CA GLY A 495 -0.66 5.77 -18.15
C GLY A 495 -1.19 4.87 -19.27
N VAL A 496 -2.25 4.08 -19.05
CA VAL A 496 -2.64 2.97 -19.95
C VAL A 496 -2.89 3.40 -21.40
N SER A 497 -3.48 4.58 -21.62
CA SER A 497 -3.70 5.15 -22.95
C SER A 497 -2.39 5.47 -23.67
N SER A 498 -1.43 6.09 -22.95
CA SER A 498 -0.10 6.38 -23.47
C SER A 498 0.69 5.10 -23.78
N ILE A 499 0.67 4.11 -22.87
CA ILE A 499 1.40 2.85 -23.03
C ILE A 499 0.96 2.11 -24.31
N ARG A 500 -0.36 2.10 -24.58
CA ARG A 500 -0.94 1.53 -25.81
C ARG A 500 -0.63 2.37 -27.05
N ALA A 501 -0.67 3.70 -26.96
CA ALA A 501 -0.33 4.58 -28.08
C ALA A 501 1.12 4.37 -28.56
N TYR A 502 2.07 4.22 -27.63
CA TYR A 502 3.48 3.92 -27.95
C TYR A 502 3.76 2.43 -28.22
N LYS A 503 2.79 1.51 -28.07
CA LYS A 503 2.94 0.05 -28.27
C LYS A 503 4.09 -0.58 -27.46
N VAL A 504 4.26 -0.13 -26.21
CA VAL A 504 5.34 -0.56 -25.30
C VAL A 504 4.88 -1.52 -24.20
N GLU A 505 3.73 -2.18 -24.37
CA GLU A 505 3.12 -3.06 -23.37
C GLU A 505 4.08 -4.16 -22.91
N LYS A 506 4.78 -4.81 -23.84
CA LYS A 506 5.74 -5.89 -23.54
C LYS A 506 6.85 -5.43 -22.59
N ARG A 507 7.31 -4.17 -22.71
CA ARG A 507 8.32 -3.60 -21.81
C ARG A 507 7.77 -3.48 -20.39
N PHE A 508 6.57 -2.93 -20.22
CA PHE A 508 5.92 -2.82 -18.92
C PHE A 508 5.60 -4.18 -18.31
N ILE A 509 5.17 -5.17 -19.10
CA ILE A 509 4.93 -6.55 -18.63
C ILE A 509 6.24 -7.16 -18.11
N ASN A 510 7.33 -7.09 -18.88
CA ASN A 510 8.62 -7.65 -18.45
C ASN A 510 9.15 -6.97 -17.18
N THR A 511 9.07 -5.63 -17.08
CA THR A 511 9.44 -4.87 -15.88
C THR A 511 8.58 -5.24 -14.67
N LEU A 512 7.29 -5.55 -14.87
CA LEU A 512 6.42 -6.00 -13.79
C LEU A 512 6.79 -7.41 -13.32
N LEU A 513 7.04 -8.34 -14.25
CA LEU A 513 7.48 -9.71 -13.94
C LEU A 513 8.79 -9.70 -13.14
N GLU A 514 9.81 -8.95 -13.57
CA GLU A 514 11.09 -8.82 -12.86
C GLU A 514 10.92 -8.31 -11.42
N LYS A 515 10.04 -7.33 -11.20
CA LYS A 515 9.72 -6.82 -9.86
C LYS A 515 8.99 -7.86 -9.00
N VAL A 516 8.08 -8.64 -9.59
CA VAL A 516 7.37 -9.73 -8.91
C VAL A 516 8.35 -10.85 -8.55
N ASP A 517 9.19 -11.29 -9.47
CA ASP A 517 10.19 -12.34 -9.24
C ASP A 517 11.18 -11.95 -8.14
N THR A 518 11.68 -10.71 -8.17
CA THR A 518 12.55 -10.14 -7.11
C THR A 518 11.87 -10.23 -5.73
N ASN A 519 10.57 -9.96 -5.66
CA ASN A 519 9.81 -10.07 -4.42
C ASN A 519 9.57 -11.54 -4.01
N GLN A 520 9.31 -12.45 -4.95
CA GLN A 520 9.15 -13.88 -4.66
C GLN A 520 10.44 -14.52 -4.11
N VAL A 521 11.60 -14.16 -4.69
CA VAL A 521 12.93 -14.57 -4.19
C VAL A 521 13.15 -14.16 -2.73
N CYS A 522 12.52 -13.06 -2.27
CA CYS A 522 12.59 -12.61 -0.89
C CYS A 522 11.52 -13.25 0.02
N LEU A 523 10.35 -13.57 -0.53
CA LEU A 523 9.21 -14.15 0.20
C LEU A 523 9.42 -15.64 0.52
N ILE A 524 9.91 -16.44 -0.43
CA ILE A 524 10.11 -17.89 -0.23
C ILE A 524 11.04 -18.20 0.97
N PRO A 525 12.20 -17.52 1.17
CA PRO A 525 13.02 -17.67 2.37
C PRO A 525 12.30 -17.36 3.68
N SER A 526 11.29 -16.48 3.69
CA SER A 526 10.52 -16.15 4.90
C SER A 526 9.65 -17.35 5.34
N LEU A 527 9.00 -18.01 4.37
CA LEU A 527 8.22 -19.22 4.58
C LEU A 527 9.12 -20.39 5.03
N VAL A 528 10.29 -20.55 4.41
CA VAL A 528 11.29 -21.57 4.80
C VAL A 528 11.83 -21.31 6.21
N ALA A 529 12.09 -20.05 6.59
CA ALA A 529 12.51 -19.70 7.95
C ALA A 529 11.44 -20.03 9.01
N ASN A 530 10.17 -19.83 8.71
CA ASN A 530 9.06 -20.24 9.58
C ASN A 530 9.01 -21.77 9.76
N ARG A 531 9.14 -22.54 8.67
CA ARG A 531 9.21 -24.01 8.72
C ARG A 531 10.43 -24.51 9.50
N TRP A 532 11.60 -23.88 9.30
CA TRP A 532 12.83 -24.19 10.02
C TRP A 532 12.66 -24.01 11.53
N LEU A 533 12.03 -22.90 11.97
CA LEU A 533 11.73 -22.69 13.38
C LEU A 533 10.79 -23.78 13.90
N GLY A 534 9.69 -24.06 13.18
CA GLY A 534 8.70 -25.08 13.58
C GLY A 534 9.34 -26.45 13.83
N ILE A 535 10.18 -26.92 12.90
CA ILE A 535 10.91 -28.19 13.04
C ILE A 535 11.83 -28.15 14.27
N ARG A 536 12.59 -27.07 14.48
CA ARG A 536 13.48 -26.97 15.65
C ARG A 536 12.70 -26.97 16.96
N LEU A 537 11.61 -26.20 17.07
CA LEU A 537 10.76 -26.19 18.26
C LEU A 537 10.15 -27.58 18.54
N GLN A 538 9.65 -28.27 17.52
CA GLN A 538 9.14 -29.64 17.66
C GLN A 538 10.22 -30.63 18.13
N THR A 539 11.45 -30.55 17.59
CA THR A 539 12.54 -31.42 18.07
C THR A 539 12.88 -31.19 19.54
N ILE A 540 12.85 -29.94 20.02
CA ILE A 540 13.10 -29.64 21.44
C ILE A 540 11.93 -30.13 22.31
N SER A 541 10.69 -29.96 21.89
CA SER A 541 9.52 -30.53 22.58
C SER A 541 9.60 -32.05 22.69
N ASN A 542 10.01 -32.75 21.64
CA ASN A 542 10.14 -34.21 21.65
C ASN A 542 11.26 -34.67 22.61
N ILE A 543 12.37 -33.94 22.69
CA ILE A 543 13.44 -34.18 23.67
C ILE A 543 12.92 -33.95 25.11
N LEU A 544 12.12 -32.91 25.34
CA LEU A 544 11.50 -32.64 26.64
C LEU A 544 10.55 -33.77 27.06
N ILE A 545 9.70 -34.25 26.15
CA ILE A 545 8.79 -35.38 26.38
C ILE A 545 9.58 -36.67 26.66
N PHE A 546 10.66 -36.93 25.92
CA PHE A 546 11.54 -38.08 26.15
C PHE A 546 12.14 -38.07 27.56
N PHE A 547 12.69 -36.93 28.01
CA PHE A 547 13.21 -36.81 29.38
C PHE A 547 12.10 -36.94 30.43
N ALA A 548 10.91 -36.35 30.20
CA ALA A 548 9.80 -36.45 31.15
C ALA A 548 9.35 -37.91 31.34
N ALA A 549 9.23 -38.67 30.24
CA ALA A 549 8.93 -40.09 30.29
C ALA A 549 10.07 -40.91 30.94
N PHE A 550 11.32 -40.60 30.65
CA PHE A 550 12.49 -41.28 31.24
C PHE A 550 12.56 -41.10 32.77
N PHE A 551 12.34 -39.88 33.27
CA PHE A 551 12.28 -39.62 34.71
C PHE A 551 11.06 -40.28 35.38
N ALA A 552 9.92 -40.38 34.69
CA ALA A 552 8.73 -41.09 35.17
C ALA A 552 8.86 -42.64 35.15
N VAL A 553 9.94 -43.18 34.58
CA VAL A 553 10.30 -44.61 34.65
C VAL A 553 11.38 -44.87 35.72
N LEU A 554 12.17 -43.86 36.07
CA LEU A 554 13.24 -43.95 37.06
C LEU A 554 12.84 -43.58 38.50
N GLY A 555 11.75 -42.82 38.67
CA GLY A 555 11.18 -42.42 39.96
C GLY A 555 9.80 -43.02 40.20
#